data_AF-O00245-F1
#
_entry.id   AF-O00245-F1
#
_cell.length_a   1.000
_cell.length_b   1.000
_cell.length_c   1.000
_cell.angle_alpha   90.00
_cell.angle_beta   90.00
_cell.angle_gamma   90.00
#
_symmetry.space_group_name_H-M   'P 1'
#
loop_
_entity.id
_entity.type
_entity.pdbx_description
1 polymer ?
#
loop_
_entity_poly.entity_id
_entity_poly.type
_entity_poly.pdbx_seq_one_letter_code
_entity_poly.pdbx_strand_id
1 'polypeptide(L)'
;SGNGDQYSMVLIGASFFNSKYLELFQRQPAAVHALIDDTQNCDDIAMNFIIAKHIGKTSGIFVKPVNMDNLEKETNSGYSGMWHRAEHALQRSYCINKLVNIYDSMPLRYSNIMISQFGFPYANYKRKI
;
A
#
# COMPACT_ATOMS: atom_id res chain seq x y z
N SER A 1 15.35 -17.73 14.30
CA SER A 1 14.27 -16.85 13.80
C SER A 1 14.88 -15.50 13.50
N GLY A 2 15.02 -15.09 12.24
CA GLY A 2 15.60 -13.79 11.93
C GLY A 2 14.59 -12.67 12.20
N ASN A 3 14.98 -11.66 12.99
CA ASN A 3 14.23 -10.44 13.27
C ASN A 3 14.15 -9.54 12.01
N GLY A 4 13.55 -10.04 10.93
CA GLY A 4 13.25 -9.25 9.73
C GLY A 4 11.97 -8.46 9.89
N ASP A 5 11.85 -7.35 9.15
CA ASP A 5 10.66 -6.51 9.14
C ASP A 5 9.50 -7.18 8.37
N GLN A 6 8.28 -6.69 8.58
CA GLN A 6 7.08 -7.17 7.94
C GLN A 6 6.28 -6.04 7.30
N TYR A 7 5.62 -6.32 6.19
CA TYR A 7 4.65 -5.43 5.58
C TYR A 7 3.29 -6.12 5.51
N SER A 8 2.22 -5.34 5.63
CA SER A 8 0.84 -5.83 5.49
C SER A 8 0.07 -5.15 4.36
N MET A 9 0.71 -4.20 3.66
CA MET A 9 0.15 -3.42 2.57
C MET A 9 1.19 -3.14 1.48
N VAL A 10 0.73 -2.96 0.24
CA VAL A 10 1.50 -2.42 -0.88
C VAL A 10 0.73 -1.22 -1.44
N LEU A 11 1.36 -0.05 -1.53
CA LEU A 11 0.66 1.18 -1.92
C LEU A 11 0.28 1.12 -3.40
N ILE A 12 -0.97 1.48 -3.71
CA ILE A 12 -1.50 1.27 -5.07
C ILE A 12 -0.89 2.20 -6.11
N GLY A 13 -0.35 3.36 -5.69
CA GLY A 13 0.26 4.37 -6.55
C GLY A 13 1.50 3.91 -7.33
N ALA A 14 2.08 2.77 -6.97
CA ALA A 14 3.18 2.14 -7.69
C ALA A 14 3.03 0.60 -7.71
N SER A 15 1.87 0.13 -8.20
CA SER A 15 1.54 -1.30 -8.15
C SER A 15 0.81 -1.77 -9.42
N PHE A 16 0.78 -3.09 -9.60
CA PHE A 16 -0.12 -3.76 -10.53
C PHE A 16 -1.12 -4.61 -9.75
N PHE A 17 -2.40 -4.47 -10.08
CA PHE A 17 -3.47 -5.28 -9.49
C PHE A 17 -4.57 -5.54 -10.51
N ASN A 18 -5.41 -6.54 -10.24
CA ASN A 18 -6.50 -6.92 -11.15
C ASN A 18 -7.58 -5.82 -11.18
N SER A 19 -8.00 -5.40 -12.37
CA SER A 19 -9.02 -4.34 -12.56
C SER A 19 -10.35 -4.65 -11.86
N LYS A 20 -10.69 -5.92 -11.62
CA LYS A 20 -11.87 -6.31 -10.84
C LYS A 20 -11.92 -5.66 -9.45
N TYR A 21 -10.76 -5.31 -8.88
CA TYR A 21 -10.71 -4.65 -7.58
C TYR A 21 -11.25 -3.23 -7.62
N LEU A 22 -11.26 -2.57 -8.79
CA LEU A 22 -11.95 -1.30 -8.98
C LEU A 22 -13.46 -1.47 -8.90
N GLU A 23 -14.02 -2.53 -9.50
CA GLU A 23 -15.45 -2.84 -9.36
C GLU A 23 -15.80 -3.21 -7.92
N LEU A 24 -14.94 -3.98 -7.23
CA LEU A 24 -15.13 -4.30 -5.82
C LEU A 24 -15.04 -3.06 -4.94
N PHE A 25 -14.16 -2.11 -5.28
CA PHE A 25 -14.07 -0.82 -4.59
C PHE A 25 -15.39 -0.04 -4.68
N GLN A 26 -16.01 0.03 -5.86
CA GLN A 26 -17.31 0.69 -6.03
C GLN A 26 -18.46 0.02 -5.24
N ARG A 27 -18.31 -1.24 -4.83
CA ARG A 27 -19.31 -1.99 -4.07
C ARG A 27 -19.09 -1.95 -2.55
N GLN A 28 -18.13 -1.16 -2.07
CA GLN A 28 -17.87 -1.05 -0.63
C GLN A 28 -18.96 -0.27 0.10
N PRO A 29 -19.07 -0.42 1.44
CA PRO A 29 -19.98 0.39 2.23
C PRO A 29 -19.75 1.89 2.00
N ALA A 30 -20.81 2.68 1.94
CA ALA A 30 -20.73 4.13 1.72
C ALA A 30 -19.76 4.84 2.71
N ALA A 31 -19.63 4.31 3.93
CA ALA A 31 -18.69 4.82 4.93
C ALA A 31 -17.20 4.73 4.49
N VAL A 32 -16.84 3.79 3.63
CA VAL A 32 -15.48 3.68 3.07
C VAL A 32 -15.22 4.83 2.10
N HIS A 33 -16.17 5.11 1.21
CA HIS A 33 -16.09 6.22 0.27
C HIS A 33 -16.05 7.57 1.00
N ALA A 34 -16.95 7.77 1.97
CA ALA A 34 -16.97 8.97 2.81
C ALA A 34 -15.64 9.19 3.55
N LEU A 35 -15.04 8.13 4.12
CA LEU A 35 -13.74 8.24 4.79
C LEU A 35 -12.63 8.72 3.84
N ILE A 36 -12.59 8.20 2.61
CA ILE A 36 -11.60 8.60 1.60
C ILE A 36 -11.85 10.05 1.17
N ASP A 37 -13.10 10.41 0.91
CA ASP A 37 -13.48 11.76 0.49
C ASP A 37 -13.17 12.79 1.57
N ASP A 38 -13.52 12.52 2.83
CA ASP A 38 -13.32 13.41 3.97
C ASP A 38 -11.83 13.62 4.28
N THR A 39 -11.00 12.60 4.06
CA THR A 39 -9.56 12.68 4.36
C THR A 39 -8.72 13.11 3.16
N GLN A 40 -9.24 12.95 1.94
CA GLN A 40 -8.47 13.03 0.69
C GLN A 40 -7.14 12.26 0.83
N ASN A 41 -7.23 11.03 1.35
CA ASN A 41 -6.14 10.15 1.73
C ASN A 41 -6.66 8.70 1.83
N CYS A 42 -5.76 7.74 2.08
CA CYS A 42 -6.08 6.38 2.51
C CYS A 42 -6.85 5.50 1.52
N ASP A 43 -7.03 5.94 0.28
CA ASP A 43 -7.58 5.15 -0.83
C ASP A 43 -6.79 3.85 -1.04
N ASP A 44 -5.47 3.93 -0.92
CA ASP A 44 -4.57 2.77 -0.97
C ASP A 44 -4.75 1.82 0.23
N ILE A 45 -4.97 2.33 1.44
CA ILE A 45 -5.28 1.53 2.64
C ILE A 45 -6.60 0.78 2.43
N ALA A 46 -7.64 1.49 1.96
CA ALA A 46 -8.93 0.88 1.68
C ALA A 46 -8.80 -0.23 0.62
N MET A 47 -8.07 0.01 -0.47
CA MET A 47 -7.80 -1.02 -1.48
C MET A 47 -7.09 -2.25 -0.90
N ASN A 48 -6.10 -2.06 -0.02
CA ASN A 48 -5.44 -3.17 0.65
C ASN A 48 -6.40 -3.96 1.56
N PHE A 49 -7.29 -3.29 2.30
CA PHE A 49 -8.34 -3.94 3.09
C PHE A 49 -9.28 -4.78 2.22
N ILE A 50 -9.76 -4.21 1.11
CA ILE A 50 -10.67 -4.88 0.16
C ILE A 50 -10.02 -6.14 -0.41
N ILE A 51 -8.78 -6.01 -0.90
CA ILE A 51 -8.06 -7.14 -1.50
C ILE A 51 -7.79 -8.23 -0.47
N ALA A 52 -7.26 -7.87 0.71
CA ALA A 52 -6.96 -8.84 1.77
C ALA A 52 -8.21 -9.57 2.26
N LYS A 53 -9.34 -8.85 2.44
CA LYS A 53 -10.63 -9.43 2.82
C LYS A 53 -11.17 -10.36 1.73
N HIS A 54 -11.05 -9.98 0.46
CA HIS A 54 -11.56 -10.77 -0.67
C HIS A 54 -10.79 -12.08 -0.87
N ILE A 55 -9.46 -12.08 -0.73
CA ILE A 55 -8.63 -13.26 -1.00
C ILE A 55 -8.21 -14.05 0.24
N GLY A 56 -8.39 -13.49 1.44
CA GLY A 56 -8.01 -14.12 2.71
C GLY A 56 -6.49 -14.25 2.93
N LYS A 57 -5.67 -13.49 2.20
CA LYS A 57 -4.19 -13.50 2.24
C LYS A 57 -3.66 -12.06 2.35
N THR A 58 -2.32 -11.91 2.37
CA THR A 58 -1.70 -10.57 2.26
C THR A 58 -2.18 -9.86 1.00
N SER A 59 -2.42 -8.55 1.08
CA SER A 59 -3.01 -7.76 -0.01
C SER A 59 -2.10 -7.60 -1.22
N GLY A 60 -0.78 -7.81 -1.05
CA GLY A 60 0.19 -7.65 -2.12
C GLY A 60 1.53 -8.32 -1.82
N ILE A 61 2.39 -8.32 -2.83
CA ILE A 61 3.75 -8.85 -2.74
C ILE A 61 4.74 -7.71 -2.99
N PHE A 62 5.73 -7.55 -2.10
CA PHE A 62 6.75 -6.55 -2.31
C PHE A 62 7.74 -7.02 -3.39
N VAL A 63 7.75 -6.32 -4.52
CA VAL A 63 8.77 -6.49 -5.57
C VAL A 63 9.74 -5.32 -5.43
N LYS A 64 10.99 -5.61 -5.14
CA LYS A 64 12.02 -4.57 -4.97
C LYS A 64 12.30 -3.91 -6.33
N PRO A 65 12.02 -2.60 -6.50
CA PRO A 65 12.36 -1.92 -7.75
C PRO A 65 13.88 -1.85 -7.90
N VAL A 66 14.37 -2.08 -9.13
CA VAL A 66 15.79 -1.89 -9.45
C VAL A 66 16.09 -0.43 -9.77
N ASN A 67 15.15 0.27 -10.39
CA ASN A 67 15.22 1.69 -10.68
C ASN A 67 13.81 2.29 -10.56
N MET A 68 13.63 3.22 -9.62
CA MET A 68 12.38 3.94 -9.38
C MET A 68 12.71 5.23 -8.64
N ASP A 69 12.47 6.36 -9.28
CA ASP A 69 12.78 7.69 -8.76
C ASP A 69 11.50 8.47 -8.44
N ASN A 70 11.56 9.30 -7.39
CA ASN A 70 10.52 10.28 -7.09
C ASN A 70 10.97 11.66 -7.59
N LEU A 71 10.26 12.20 -8.59
CA LEU A 71 10.57 13.49 -9.23
C LEU A 71 9.83 14.67 -8.60
N GLU A 72 9.20 14.50 -7.44
CA GLU A 72 8.42 15.54 -6.75
C GLU A 72 9.17 16.88 -6.61
N LYS A 73 10.46 16.84 -6.28
CA LYS A 73 11.31 18.02 -6.13
C LYS A 73 11.64 18.72 -7.45
N GLU A 74 11.42 18.06 -8.57
CA GLU A 74 11.64 18.62 -9.92
C GLU A 74 10.39 19.34 -10.45
N THR A 75 9.27 19.24 -9.74
CA THR A 75 8.02 19.88 -10.16
C THR A 75 8.00 21.37 -9.77
N ASN A 76 7.79 22.25 -10.74
CA ASN A 76 7.67 23.70 -10.52
C ASN A 76 6.24 24.14 -10.11
N SER A 77 5.44 23.22 -9.57
CA SER A 77 4.02 23.47 -9.28
C SER A 77 3.78 24.27 -7.99
N GLY A 78 4.81 24.46 -7.18
CA GLY A 78 4.70 25.04 -5.83
C GLY A 78 4.03 24.11 -4.80
N TYR A 79 3.55 22.94 -5.23
CA TYR A 79 2.96 21.92 -4.38
C TYR A 79 4.01 20.89 -3.97
N SER A 80 4.31 20.82 -2.68
CA SER A 80 5.32 19.92 -2.11
C SER A 80 4.79 18.50 -1.85
N GLY A 81 3.87 17.97 -2.65
CA GLY A 81 3.31 16.63 -2.46
C GLY A 81 2.42 16.43 -1.22
N MET A 82 1.55 15.41 -1.30
CA MET A 82 0.51 15.17 -0.30
C MET A 82 1.04 14.65 1.04
N TRP A 83 2.16 13.93 1.01
CA TRP A 83 2.74 13.28 2.18
C TRP A 83 3.48 14.24 3.11
N HIS A 84 3.80 15.44 2.62
CA HIS A 84 4.41 16.51 3.42
C HIS A 84 3.43 17.24 4.35
N ARG A 85 2.10 17.01 4.22
CA ARG A 85 1.11 17.54 5.15
C ARG A 85 1.37 17.00 6.56
N ALA A 86 1.37 17.87 7.58
CA ALA A 86 1.74 17.50 8.95
C ALA A 86 0.86 16.37 9.51
N GLU A 87 -0.41 16.38 9.16
CA GLU A 87 -1.39 15.37 9.56
C GLU A 87 -1.35 14.07 8.74
N HIS A 88 -0.58 14.00 7.65
CA HIS A 88 -0.67 12.89 6.68
C HIS A 88 -0.47 11.52 7.35
N ALA A 89 0.61 11.33 8.11
CA ALA A 89 0.89 10.06 8.77
C ALA A 89 -0.15 9.72 9.86
N LEU A 90 -0.58 10.73 10.64
CA LEU A 90 -1.60 10.56 11.68
C LEU A 90 -2.96 10.19 11.09
N GLN A 91 -3.34 10.82 9.97
CA GLN A 91 -4.55 10.49 9.21
C GLN A 91 -4.52 9.06 8.71
N ARG A 92 -3.37 8.56 8.22
CA ARG A 92 -3.26 7.16 7.78
C ARG A 92 -3.45 6.17 8.94
N SER A 93 -2.90 6.46 10.12
CA SER A 93 -3.20 5.66 11.32
C SER A 93 -4.68 5.72 11.71
N TYR A 94 -5.32 6.88 11.60
CA TYR A 94 -6.76 7.04 11.83
C TYR A 94 -7.60 6.21 10.85
N CYS A 95 -7.26 6.24 9.56
CA CYS A 95 -7.97 5.49 8.52
C CYS A 95 -7.95 3.99 8.77
N ILE A 96 -6.81 3.42 9.18
CA ILE A 96 -6.72 1.99 9.52
C ILE A 96 -7.75 1.63 10.61
N ASN A 97 -7.78 2.40 11.70
CA ASN A 97 -8.71 2.16 12.80
C ASN A 97 -10.17 2.36 12.38
N LYS A 98 -10.46 3.36 11.54
CA LYS A 98 -11.82 3.56 10.98
C LYS A 98 -12.25 2.42 10.08
N LEU A 99 -11.36 1.93 9.20
CA LEU A 99 -11.66 0.79 8.33
C LEU A 99 -11.87 -0.49 9.14
N VAL A 100 -11.12 -0.72 10.22
CA VAL A 100 -11.39 -1.84 11.15
C VAL A 100 -12.81 -1.77 11.70
N ASN A 101 -13.26 -0.58 12.12
CA ASN A 101 -14.62 -0.39 12.62
C ASN A 101 -15.69 -0.58 11.52
N ILE A 102 -15.44 -0.09 10.30
CA ILE A 102 -16.38 -0.23 9.17
C ILE A 102 -16.52 -1.70 8.74
N TYR A 103 -15.42 -2.45 8.74
CA TYR A 103 -15.39 -3.85 8.30
C TYR A 103 -15.56 -4.87 9.42
N ASP A 104 -15.70 -4.40 10.67
CA ASP A 104 -15.78 -5.20 11.89
C ASP A 104 -14.65 -6.25 12.01
N SER A 105 -13.47 -5.94 11.48
CA SER A 105 -12.32 -6.84 11.45
C SER A 105 -11.04 -6.15 10.97
N MET A 106 -9.88 -6.70 11.35
CA MET A 106 -8.59 -6.39 10.73
C MET A 106 -8.25 -7.46 9.68
N PRO A 107 -8.50 -7.21 8.37
CA PRO A 107 -8.24 -8.19 7.32
C PRO A 107 -6.78 -8.24 6.88
N LEU A 108 -5.99 -7.20 7.16
CA LEU A 108 -4.59 -7.11 6.73
C LEU A 108 -3.74 -8.21 7.38
N ARG A 109 -2.88 -8.83 6.57
CA ARG A 109 -2.00 -9.93 7.00
C ARG A 109 -0.54 -9.61 6.67
N TYR A 110 0.33 -9.81 7.64
CA TYR A 110 1.76 -9.61 7.48
C TYR A 110 2.37 -10.59 6.47
N SER A 111 3.37 -10.10 5.76
CA SER A 111 4.28 -10.84 4.89
C SER A 111 5.69 -10.29 5.09
N ASN A 112 6.68 -11.14 4.88
CA ASN A 112 8.10 -10.77 4.83
C ASN A 112 8.75 -11.16 3.48
N ILE A 113 7.92 -11.50 2.48
CA ILE A 113 8.39 -11.89 1.16
C ILE A 113 8.79 -10.64 0.38
N MET A 114 10.06 -10.59 -0.04
CA MET A 114 10.56 -9.63 -1.01
C MET A 114 11.00 -10.39 -2.27
N ILE A 115 10.45 -10.02 -3.42
CA ILE A 115 10.86 -10.55 -4.72
C ILE A 115 11.87 -9.60 -5.35
N SER A 116 12.90 -10.17 -5.96
CA SER A 116 13.85 -9.48 -6.84
C SER A 116 14.04 -10.31 -8.10
N GLN A 117 14.32 -9.65 -9.23
CA GLN A 117 14.59 -10.36 -10.47
C GLN A 117 15.92 -11.13 -10.35
N PHE A 118 15.88 -12.44 -10.52
CA PHE A 118 17.09 -13.26 -10.48
C PHE A 118 18.06 -12.85 -11.58
N GLY A 119 19.32 -12.56 -11.22
CA GLY A 119 20.37 -12.18 -12.16
C GLY A 119 20.31 -10.72 -12.63
N PHE A 120 19.42 -9.89 -12.08
CA PHE A 120 19.37 -8.45 -12.40
C PHE A 120 19.36 -7.58 -11.13
N PRO A 121 20.40 -6.76 -10.90
CA PRO A 121 21.66 -6.68 -11.66
C PRO A 121 22.47 -8.00 -11.63
N TYR A 122 23.45 -8.12 -12.54
CA TYR A 122 24.26 -9.33 -12.66
C TYR A 122 24.84 -9.78 -11.31
N ALA A 123 24.78 -11.09 -11.06
CA ALA A 123 25.27 -11.75 -9.84
C ALA A 123 24.59 -11.34 -8.50
N ASN A 124 23.39 -10.75 -8.53
CA ASN A 124 22.63 -10.40 -7.31
C ASN A 124 22.23 -11.61 -6.41
N TYR A 125 22.34 -12.84 -6.90
CA TYR A 125 22.07 -14.07 -6.18
C TYR A 125 23.28 -14.59 -5.38
N LYS A 126 24.49 -14.07 -5.64
CA LYS A 126 25.67 -14.45 -4.88
C LYS A 126 25.59 -13.82 -3.50
N ARG A 127 25.62 -14.62 -2.44
CA ARG A 127 25.83 -14.10 -1.08
C ARG A 127 27.18 -13.39 -1.05
N LYS A 128 27.21 -12.14 -0.58
CA LYS A 128 28.48 -11.55 -0.09
C LYS A 128 28.90 -12.43 1.08
N ILE A 129 29.99 -13.17 0.90
CA ILE A 129 30.70 -13.88 1.99
C ILE A 129 31.29 -12.82 2.90
#